data_AF-A0A848HYM6-F1
#
_entry.id   AF-A0A848HYM6-F1
#
_cell.length_a   1.000
_cell.length_b   1.000
_cell.length_c   1.000
_cell.angle_alpha   90.00
_cell.angle_beta   90.00
_cell.angle_gamma   90.00
#
_symmetry.space_group_name_H-M   'P 1'
#
loop_
_entity.id
_entity.type
_entity.pdbx_description
1 polymer ?
#
loop_
_entity_poly.entity_id
_entity_poly.type
_entity_poly.pdbx_seq_one_letter_code
_entity_poly.pdbx_strand_id
1 'polypeptide(L)'
;MPKQRKRRGLRKVQLVPARALPLLKEAGVMLPDGEPEIVYGYLDRQGGPRRIIARYPGGWRADLRIRVDGSYSLTQSLKLKLTTQKPEGA
;
A
#
# COMPACT_ATOMS: atom_id res chain seq x y z
N MET A 1 -31.37 14.22 -16.85
CA MET A 1 -29.94 14.09 -17.24
C MET A 1 -29.17 13.43 -16.09
N PRO A 2 -28.50 12.28 -16.28
CA PRO A 2 -27.77 11.66 -15.18
C PRO A 2 -26.54 12.53 -14.87
N LYS A 3 -26.46 13.02 -13.64
CA LYS A 3 -25.38 13.87 -13.13
C LYS A 3 -24.08 13.05 -13.14
N GLN A 4 -23.28 13.20 -14.19
CA GLN A 4 -21.97 12.59 -14.32
C GLN A 4 -21.12 13.01 -13.11
N ARG A 5 -20.93 12.11 -12.14
CA ARG A 5 -20.06 12.35 -10.98
C ARG A 5 -18.65 12.61 -11.51
N LYS A 6 -18.24 13.89 -11.62
CA LYS A 6 -16.85 14.30 -11.90
C LYS A 6 -15.95 13.47 -10.98
N ARG A 7 -15.17 12.53 -11.52
CA ARG A 7 -14.15 11.78 -10.78
C ARG A 7 -13.18 12.81 -10.20
N ARG A 8 -13.36 13.17 -8.93
CA ARG A 8 -12.52 14.17 -8.24
C ARG A 8 -11.14 13.58 -7.96
N GLY A 9 -10.26 13.65 -8.97
CA GLY A 9 -8.91 14.23 -8.86
C GLY A 9 -7.86 13.53 -8.02
N LEU A 10 -7.79 12.20 -8.00
CA LEU A 10 -6.60 11.51 -7.44
C LEU A 10 -5.58 11.23 -8.55
N ARG A 11 -4.34 11.70 -8.35
CA ARG A 11 -3.23 11.43 -9.28
C ARG A 11 -2.42 10.24 -8.79
N LYS A 12 -2.33 9.18 -9.59
CA LYS A 12 -1.43 8.05 -9.30
C LYS A 12 0.02 8.51 -9.50
N VAL A 13 0.88 8.23 -8.53
CA VAL A 13 2.31 8.53 -8.57
C VAL A 13 3.11 7.35 -8.03
N GLN A 14 4.36 7.23 -8.49
CA GLN A 14 5.35 6.43 -7.77
C GLN A 14 5.87 7.28 -6.61
N LEU A 15 5.94 6.68 -5.42
CA LEU A 15 6.45 7.33 -4.22
C LEU A 15 7.84 6.79 -3.91
N VAL A 16 8.67 7.64 -3.31
CA VAL A 16 9.98 7.23 -2.79
C VAL A 16 9.78 6.63 -1.40
N PRO A 17 10.41 5.49 -1.04
CA PRO A 17 10.26 4.84 0.27
C PRO A 17 10.39 5.80 1.46
N ALA A 18 11.38 6.68 1.45
CA ALA A 18 11.61 7.67 2.50
C ALA A 18 10.40 8.58 2.82
N ARG A 19 9.51 8.83 1.84
CA ARG A 19 8.29 9.62 2.06
C ARG A 19 7.08 8.80 2.52
N ALA A 20 7.08 7.50 2.23
CA ALA A 20 5.95 6.61 2.50
C ALA A 20 6.10 5.85 3.82
N LEU A 21 7.32 5.48 4.17
CA LEU A 21 7.65 4.70 5.37
C LEU A 21 7.15 5.35 6.68
N PRO A 22 7.29 6.67 6.92
CA PRO A 22 6.81 7.27 8.16
C PRO A 22 5.29 7.08 8.36
N LEU A 23 4.50 7.32 7.31
CA LEU A 23 3.04 7.17 7.34
C LEU A 23 2.61 5.71 7.54
N LEU A 24 3.36 4.77 6.96
CA LEU A 24 3.11 3.33 7.16
C LEU A 24 3.43 2.92 8.60
N LYS A 25 4.55 3.40 9.18
CA LYS A 25 4.91 3.12 10.57
C LYS A 25 3.89 3.70 11.55
N GLU A 26 3.47 4.95 11.34
CA GLU A 26 2.45 5.60 12.16
C GLU A 26 1.11 4.87 12.12
N ALA A 27 0.73 4.33 10.96
CA ALA A 27 -0.49 3.53 10.80
C ALA A 27 -0.44 2.13 11.44
N GLY A 28 0.66 1.76 12.12
CA GLY A 28 0.78 0.48 12.83
C GLY A 28 1.03 -0.71 11.90
N VAL A 29 1.73 -0.49 10.78
CA VAL A 29 2.06 -1.56 9.86
C VAL A 29 2.98 -2.62 10.52
N MET A 30 2.54 -3.88 10.51
CA MET A 30 3.21 -5.05 11.11
C MET A 30 4.03 -5.81 10.07
N LEU A 31 4.98 -5.12 9.43
CA LEU A 31 5.78 -5.71 8.37
C LEU A 31 7.08 -6.33 8.89
N PRO A 32 7.70 -7.24 8.12
CA PRO A 32 9.09 -7.58 8.34
C PRO A 32 9.96 -6.33 8.27
N ASP A 33 10.99 -6.26 9.11
CA ASP A 33 11.98 -5.18 9.10
C ASP A 33 12.51 -4.94 7.68
N GLY A 34 12.47 -3.69 7.21
CA GLY A 34 13.04 -3.31 5.91
C GLY A 34 12.29 -2.22 5.15
N GLU A 35 12.90 -1.76 4.06
CA GLU A 35 12.27 -0.82 3.12
C GLU A 35 11.47 -1.56 2.04
N PRO A 36 10.35 -0.99 1.56
CA PRO A 36 9.62 -1.55 0.44
C PRO A 36 10.39 -1.43 -0.88
N GLU A 37 10.36 -2.50 -1.68
CA GLU A 37 10.92 -2.53 -3.04
C GLU A 37 10.17 -1.60 -4.00
N ILE A 38 8.84 -1.50 -3.85
CA ILE A 38 7.99 -0.71 -4.74
C ILE A 38 6.93 0.00 -3.92
N VAL A 39 6.85 1.33 -4.11
CA VAL A 39 5.79 2.15 -3.51
C VAL A 39 5.07 2.96 -4.58
N TYR A 40 3.75 2.85 -4.59
CA TYR A 40 2.87 3.68 -5.40
C TYR A 40 1.78 4.28 -4.55
N GLY A 41 1.23 5.40 -4.98
CA GLY A 41 0.20 6.07 -4.22
C GLY A 41 -0.71 6.92 -5.08
N TYR A 42 -1.68 7.51 -4.41
CA TYR A 42 -2.60 8.47 -4.98
C TYR A 42 -2.50 9.75 -4.19
N LEU A 43 -2.20 10.85 -4.86
CA LEU A 43 -2.15 12.17 -4.26
C LEU A 43 -3.46 12.91 -4.55
N ASP A 44 -3.88 13.75 -3.62
CA ASP A 44 -4.88 14.77 -3.89
C ASP A 44 -4.29 15.94 -4.70
N ARG A 45 -5.13 16.96 -4.95
CA ARG A 45 -4.74 18.15 -5.73
C ARG A 45 -3.68 19.01 -5.05
N GLN A 46 -3.58 18.94 -3.73
CA GLN A 46 -2.59 19.69 -2.95
C GLN A 46 -1.26 18.90 -2.82
N GLY A 47 -1.19 17.70 -3.41
CA GLY A 47 -0.04 16.82 -3.31
C GLY A 47 -0.02 15.96 -2.05
N GLY A 48 -1.07 16.02 -1.22
CA GLY A 48 -1.20 15.19 -0.03
C GLY A 48 -1.50 13.73 -0.39
N PRO A 49 -0.85 12.73 0.26
CA PRO A 49 -1.14 11.33 0.01
C PRO A 49 -2.54 10.96 0.51
N ARG A 50 -3.30 10.25 -0.32
CA ARG A 50 -4.63 9.68 -0.02
C ARG A 50 -4.65 8.16 -0.01
N ARG A 51 -3.64 7.56 -0.64
CA ARG A 51 -3.39 6.13 -0.58
C ARG A 51 -1.93 5.84 -0.83
N ILE A 52 -1.36 4.92 -0.07
CA ILE A 52 0.00 4.41 -0.21
C ILE A 52 -0.10 2.91 -0.33
N ILE A 53 0.58 2.34 -1.32
CA ILE A 53 0.66 0.91 -1.49
C ILE A 53 2.13 0.55 -1.64
N ALA A 54 2.61 -0.23 -0.67
CA ALA A 54 3.98 -0.65 -0.55
C ALA A 54 4.08 -2.17 -0.71
N ARG A 55 5.11 -2.61 -1.43
CA ARG A 55 5.47 -4.02 -1.61
C ARG A 55 6.85 -4.25 -1.03
N TYR A 56 6.99 -5.35 -0.31
CA TYR A 56 8.20 -5.70 0.41
C TYR A 56 8.76 -7.02 -0.13
N PRO A 57 10.07 -7.26 0.09
CA PRO A 57 10.65 -8.57 -0.14
C PRO A 57 9.86 -9.66 0.60
N GLY A 58 9.89 -10.88 0.08
CA GLY A 58 9.14 -12.00 0.68
C GLY A 58 7.63 -11.97 0.42
N GLY A 59 7.13 -11.05 -0.41
CA GLY A 59 5.74 -11.05 -0.87
C GLY A 59 4.75 -10.31 0.03
N TRP A 60 5.24 -9.58 1.02
CA TRP A 60 4.43 -8.71 1.87
C TRP A 60 3.95 -7.47 1.12
N ARG A 61 2.73 -7.03 1.43
CA ARG A 61 2.10 -5.84 0.89
C ARG A 61 1.34 -5.08 1.96
N ALA A 62 1.51 -3.77 2.00
CA ALA A 62 0.70 -2.84 2.79
C ALA A 62 -0.08 -1.89 1.86
N ASP A 63 -1.37 -1.69 2.14
CA ASP A 63 -2.28 -0.77 1.46
C ASP A 63 -2.89 0.15 2.51
N LEU A 64 -2.38 1.37 2.60
CA LEU A 64 -2.82 2.40 3.52
C LEU A 64 -3.69 3.41 2.79
N ARG A 65 -4.89 3.66 3.31
CA ARG A 65 -5.82 4.70 2.84
C ARG A 65 -5.93 5.79 3.88
N ILE A 66 -5.82 7.04 3.43
CA ILE A 66 -5.89 8.24 4.25
C ILE A 66 -7.16 8.98 3.87
N ARG A 67 -8.15 9.02 4.77
CA ARG A 67 -9.43 9.68 4.52
C ARG A 67 -9.33 11.19 4.72
N VAL A 68 -10.36 11.91 4.29
CA VAL A 68 -10.42 13.37 4.38
C VAL A 68 -10.57 13.85 5.83
N ASP A 69 -11.20 13.03 6.67
CA ASP A 69 -11.38 13.27 8.11
C ASP A 69 -10.13 12.97 8.95
N GLY A 70 -8.99 12.64 8.31
CA GLY A 70 -7.75 12.28 9.00
C GLY A 70 -7.73 10.84 9.53
N SER A 71 -8.81 10.06 9.35
CA SER A 71 -8.78 8.64 9.71
C SER A 71 -8.00 7.81 8.69
N TYR A 72 -7.41 6.72 9.18
CA TYR A 72 -6.63 5.80 8.37
C TYR A 72 -7.34 4.44 8.27
N SER A 73 -7.14 3.75 7.15
CA SER A 73 -7.43 2.32 7.07
C SER A 73 -6.27 1.61 6.42
N LEU A 74 -5.77 0.60 7.12
CA LEU A 74 -4.63 -0.19 6.71
C LEU A 74 -5.10 -1.62 6.37
N THR A 75 -4.61 -2.14 5.25
CA THR A 75 -4.75 -3.55 4.89
C THR A 75 -3.36 -4.12 4.63
N GLN A 76 -3.07 -5.27 5.23
CA GLN A 76 -1.81 -5.98 5.08
C GLN A 76 -2.08 -7.37 4.50
N SER A 77 -1.23 -7.81 3.58
CA SER A 77 -1.32 -9.16 3.02
C SER A 77 0.06 -9.73 2.72
N LEU A 78 0.16 -11.06 2.85
CA LEU A 78 1.37 -11.82 2.54
C LEU A 78 1.05 -12.79 1.41
N LYS A 79 1.80 -12.68 0.30
CA LYS A 79 1.76 -13.68 -0.76
C LYS A 79 2.67 -14.85 -0.37
N LEU A 80 2.05 -15.94 0.08
CA LEU A 80 2.76 -17.20 0.29
C LEU A 80 3.08 -17.85 -1.06
N LYS A 81 4.32 -18.27 -1.24
CA LYS A 81 4.67 -19.25 -2.28
C LYS A 81 4.51 -20.62 -1.62
N LEU A 82 3.48 -21.37 -2.03
CA LEU A 82 3.39 -22.78 -1.65
C LEU A 82 4.53 -23.51 -2.35
N THR A 83 5.60 -23.80 -1.61
CA THR A 83 6.57 -24.80 -2.06
C THR A 83 5.87 -26.13 -1.90
N THR A 84 5.30 -26.65 -2.99
CA THR A 84 4.86 -28.05 -3.02
C THR A 84 6.11 -28.90 -2.91
N GLN A 85 6.56 -29.18 -1.69
CA GLN A 85 7.47 -30.28 -1.47
C GLN A 85 6.68 -31.53 -1.84
N LYS A 86 6.94 -32.03 -3.05
CA LYS A 86 6.56 -33.39 -3.41
C LYS A 86 7.24 -34.28 -2.36
N PRO A 87 6.51 -35.06 -1.56
CA PRO A 87 7.15 -36.04 -0.71
C PRO A 87 7.88 -37.00 -1.63
N GLU A 88 9.21 -36.95 -1.62
CA GLU A 88 10.03 -37.99 -2.22
C GLU A 88 9.96 -39.21 -1.31
N GLY A 89 9.36 -40.28 -1.83
CA GLY A 89 9.49 -41.63 -1.30
C GLY A 89 8.44 -42.03 -0.27
N ALA A 90 7.45 -42.79 -0.72
CA ALA A 90 6.84 -43.88 0.04
C ALA A 90 6.83 -45.11 -0.87
#